data_AF-A0A7W1K3K5-F1
#
_entry.id   AF-A0A7W1K3K5-F1
#
_cell.length_a   1.000
_cell.length_b   1.000
_cell.length_c   1.000
_cell.angle_alpha   90.00
_cell.angle_beta   90.00
_cell.angle_gamma   90.00
#
_symmetry.space_group_name_H-M   'P 1'
#
loop_
_entity.id
_entity.type
_entity.pdbx_description
1 polymer ?
#
loop_
_entity_poly.entity_id
_entity_poly.type
_entity_poly.pdbx_seq_one_letter_code
_entity_poly.pdbx_strand_id
1 'polypeptide(L)'
;HPLGGDEQTVSKAGFEGDGPFDVCVIPSWRVVYDLASLDDSMGILPTGESGNPASPHWNDQTSAWAAGALRSLPFTRAAVEAAATERLTIVPG
;
A
#
# COMPACT_ATOMS: atom_id res chain seq x y z
N HIS A 1 10.09 -11.11 0.52
CA HIS A 1 10.31 -10.92 -0.93
C HIS A 1 11.66 -10.23 -1.13
N PRO A 2 12.48 -10.61 -2.12
CA PRO A 2 13.70 -9.87 -2.43
C PRO A 2 13.32 -8.47 -2.93
N LEU A 3 14.11 -7.47 -2.56
CA LEU A 3 13.94 -6.07 -2.97
C LEU A 3 15.26 -5.54 -3.52
N GLY A 4 15.18 -4.70 -4.54
CA GLY A 4 16.31 -3.91 -5.01
C GLY A 4 16.34 -2.52 -4.36
N GLY A 5 17.44 -1.80 -4.60
CA GLY A 5 17.68 -0.49 -4.02
C GLY A 5 18.47 -0.53 -2.72
N ASP A 6 18.74 0.64 -2.17
CA ASP A 6 19.43 0.87 -0.91
C ASP A 6 18.83 2.12 -0.21
N GLU A 7 19.51 2.61 0.84
CA GLU A 7 19.08 3.79 1.60
C GLU A 7 19.00 5.08 0.77
N GLN A 8 19.79 5.19 -0.29
CA GLN A 8 20.03 6.39 -1.08
C GLN A 8 19.34 6.36 -2.46
N THR A 9 18.86 5.20 -2.90
CA THR A 9 18.06 5.09 -4.13
C THR A 9 16.61 5.54 -3.95
N VAL A 10 15.97 5.98 -5.04
CA VAL A 10 14.53 6.32 -5.07
C VAL A 10 13.66 5.11 -4.67
N SER A 11 13.99 3.93 -5.18
CA SER A 11 13.38 2.67 -4.73
C SER A 11 13.99 2.22 -3.40
N LYS A 12 13.72 2.98 -2.34
CA LYS A 12 14.38 2.80 -1.04
C LYS A 12 14.19 1.38 -0.47
N ALA A 13 15.30 0.76 -0.11
CA ALA A 13 15.39 -0.52 0.58
C ALA A 13 16.60 -0.50 1.52
N GLY A 14 16.47 0.22 2.63
CA GLY A 14 17.57 0.41 3.59
C GLY A 14 17.83 -0.85 4.43
N PHE A 15 19.09 -1.11 4.70
CA PHE A 15 19.61 -2.20 5.52
C PHE A 15 20.68 -1.68 6.49
N GLU A 16 21.01 -2.44 7.52
CA GLU A 16 22.11 -2.10 8.43
C GLU A 16 23.47 -2.38 7.77
N GLY A 17 24.40 -1.42 7.82
CA GLY A 17 25.61 -1.41 7.00
C GLY A 17 26.69 -2.44 7.37
N ASP A 18 26.60 -3.02 8.57
CA ASP A 18 27.48 -4.05 9.11
C ASP A 18 26.82 -5.45 9.15
N GLY A 19 25.59 -5.56 8.66
CA GLY A 19 24.78 -6.77 8.66
C GLY A 19 24.60 -7.43 7.28
N PRO A 20 23.77 -8.49 7.20
CA PRO A 20 23.56 -9.30 5.99
C PRO A 20 22.78 -8.61 4.84
N PHE A 21 22.77 -7.27 4.76
CA PHE A 21 21.99 -6.50 3.79
C PHE A 21 20.46 -6.76 3.85
N ASP A 22 19.97 -7.26 4.97
CA ASP A 22 18.53 -7.48 5.20
C ASP A 22 17.80 -6.12 5.27
N VAL A 23 16.81 -5.96 4.41
CA VAL A 23 16.05 -4.70 4.30
C VAL A 23 15.19 -4.51 5.56
N CYS A 24 15.48 -3.46 6.32
CA CYS A 24 14.77 -3.08 7.54
C CYS A 24 14.00 -1.76 7.41
N VAL A 25 14.25 -0.96 6.37
CA VAL A 25 13.57 0.33 6.13
C VAL A 25 13.06 0.41 4.69
N ILE A 26 11.74 0.57 4.54
CA ILE A 26 11.04 0.68 3.25
C ILE A 26 10.00 1.82 3.25
N PRO A 27 9.55 2.29 2.08
CA PRO A 27 8.43 3.24 1.99
C PRO A 27 7.14 2.69 2.62
N SER A 28 6.49 3.51 3.46
CA SER A 28 5.22 3.17 4.10
C SER A 28 4.02 3.19 3.15
N TRP A 29 4.07 4.00 2.09
CA TRP A 29 3.01 4.11 1.09
C TRP A 29 3.60 4.61 -0.23
N ARG A 30 3.14 4.06 -1.35
CA ARG A 30 3.46 4.56 -2.70
C ARG A 30 2.18 5.03 -3.36
N VAL A 31 2.19 6.22 -3.96
CA VAL A 31 0.98 6.85 -4.52
C VAL A 31 1.30 7.67 -5.76
N VAL A 32 0.36 7.65 -6.70
CA VAL A 32 0.28 8.56 -7.84
C VAL A 32 -1.14 9.16 -7.84
N TYR A 33 -1.23 10.49 -7.83
CA TYR A 33 -2.49 11.20 -7.95
C TYR A 33 -2.67 11.76 -9.36
N ASP A 34 -3.77 11.39 -10.01
CA ASP A 34 -4.20 12.05 -11.25
C ASP A 34 -5.10 13.22 -10.88
N LEU A 35 -4.60 14.44 -11.08
CA LEU A 35 -5.33 15.66 -10.72
C LEU A 35 -6.42 16.03 -11.74
N ALA A 36 -6.42 15.44 -12.93
CA ALA A 36 -7.50 15.57 -13.89
C ALA A 36 -8.67 14.63 -13.54
N SER A 37 -8.36 13.48 -12.94
CA SER A 37 -9.34 12.47 -12.53
C SER A 37 -8.86 11.72 -11.28
N LEU A 38 -9.31 12.13 -10.09
CA LEU A 38 -8.85 11.51 -8.85
C LEU A 38 -9.23 10.02 -8.75
N ASP A 39 -10.26 9.56 -9.46
CA ASP A 39 -10.66 8.15 -9.52
C ASP A 39 -9.63 7.26 -10.24
N ASP A 40 -8.76 7.86 -11.07
CA ASP A 40 -7.65 7.17 -11.75
C ASP A 40 -6.35 7.20 -10.93
N SER A 41 -6.41 7.69 -9.69
CA SER A 41 -5.28 7.65 -8.76
C SER A 41 -4.97 6.22 -8.33
N MET A 42 -3.70 5.97 -8.05
CA MET A 42 -3.19 4.64 -7.74
C MET A 42 -2.32 4.69 -6.49
N GLY A 43 -2.39 3.68 -5.63
CA GLY A 43 -1.51 3.57 -4.49
C GLY A 43 -1.52 2.19 -3.83
N ILE A 44 -0.55 1.97 -2.95
CA ILE A 44 -0.33 0.65 -2.35
C ILE A 44 0.48 0.72 -1.06
N LEU A 45 0.08 -0.07 -0.06
CA LEU A 45 0.81 -0.26 1.19
C LEU A 45 1.80 -1.43 1.07
N PRO A 46 2.94 -1.41 1.79
CA PRO A 46 3.91 -2.51 1.79
C PRO A 46 3.36 -3.83 2.36
N THR A 47 2.28 -3.76 3.14
CA THR A 47 1.61 -4.93 3.73
C THR A 47 0.15 -5.00 3.32
N GLY A 48 -0.73 -4.42 4.12
CA GLY A 48 -2.17 -4.31 3.93
C GLY A 48 -2.69 -3.26 4.91
N GLU A 49 -3.97 -2.91 4.85
CA GLU A 49 -4.50 -1.82 5.69
C GLU A 49 -4.67 -2.19 7.17
N SER A 50 -4.64 -3.48 7.51
CA SER A 50 -4.85 -3.94 8.88
C SER A 50 -3.54 -4.08 9.65
N GLY A 51 -3.53 -3.62 10.90
CA GLY A 51 -2.46 -3.91 11.87
C GLY A 51 -2.65 -5.22 12.65
N ASN A 52 -3.76 -5.93 12.44
CA ASN A 52 -4.06 -7.21 13.11
C ASN A 52 -3.59 -8.41 12.25
N PRO A 53 -2.65 -9.26 12.72
CA PRO A 53 -2.17 -10.43 11.98
C PRO A 53 -3.24 -11.47 11.62
N ALA A 54 -4.38 -11.48 12.31
CA ALA A 54 -5.51 -12.37 12.01
C ALA A 54 -6.44 -11.83 10.91
N SER A 55 -6.26 -10.58 10.48
CA SER A 55 -7.06 -9.98 9.41
C SER A 55 -6.63 -10.51 8.04
N PRO A 56 -7.56 -10.77 7.10
CA PRO A 56 -7.19 -11.05 5.71
C PRO A 56 -6.42 -9.90 5.06
N HIS A 57 -6.52 -8.68 5.62
CA HIS A 57 -5.89 -7.47 5.11
C HIS A 57 -4.60 -7.08 5.85
N TRP A 58 -3.99 -8.02 6.57
CA TRP A 58 -2.71 -7.79 7.25
C TRP A 58 -1.56 -7.61 6.25
N ASN A 59 -1.53 -8.41 5.18
CA ASN A 59 -0.40 -8.52 4.25
C ASN A 59 -0.83 -8.84 2.80
N ASP A 60 -2.08 -8.58 2.45
CA ASP A 60 -2.66 -8.91 1.14
C ASP A 60 -2.07 -8.11 -0.03
N GLN A 61 -1.40 -6.98 0.24
CA GLN A 61 -0.74 -6.14 -0.77
C GLN A 61 0.77 -6.41 -0.90
N THR A 62 1.39 -7.16 0.03
CA THR A 62 2.86 -7.31 0.10
C THR A 62 3.50 -7.77 -1.21
N SER A 63 2.91 -8.78 -1.87
CA SER A 63 3.46 -9.31 -3.11
C SER A 63 3.39 -8.29 -4.26
N ALA A 64 2.26 -7.59 -4.39
CA ALA A 64 2.06 -6.55 -5.40
C ALA A 64 2.99 -5.35 -5.16
N TRP A 65 3.15 -4.94 -3.90
CA TRP A 65 4.07 -3.87 -3.53
C TRP A 65 5.52 -4.24 -3.84
N ALA A 66 5.94 -5.46 -3.52
CA ALA A 66 7.31 -5.93 -3.81
C ALA A 66 7.58 -5.98 -5.32
N ALA A 67 6.57 -6.27 -6.13
CA ALA A 67 6.63 -6.24 -7.59
C ALA A 67 6.52 -4.83 -8.20
N GLY A 68 6.33 -3.79 -7.40
CA GLY A 68 6.15 -2.41 -7.87
C GLY A 68 4.78 -2.12 -8.49
N ALA A 69 3.80 -3.02 -8.34
CA ALA A 69 2.43 -2.79 -8.77
C ALA A 69 1.70 -1.81 -7.84
N LEU A 70 0.66 -1.16 -8.36
CA LEU A 70 -0.21 -0.26 -7.61
C LEU A 70 -1.66 -0.75 -7.66
N ARG A 71 -2.50 -0.29 -6.73
CA ARG A 71 -3.95 -0.57 -6.71
C ARG A 71 -4.73 0.72 -6.95
N SER A 72 -5.94 0.61 -7.49
CA SER A 72 -6.86 1.74 -7.66
C SER A 72 -7.18 2.40 -6.32
N LEU A 73 -7.20 3.73 -6.28
CA LEU A 73 -7.65 4.54 -5.16
C LEU A 73 -8.93 5.30 -5.56
N PRO A 74 -10.11 4.65 -5.54
CA PRO A 74 -11.37 5.31 -5.87
C PRO A 74 -11.62 6.48 -4.93
N PHE A 75 -12.05 7.62 -5.48
CA PHE A 75 -12.17 8.87 -4.73
C PHE A 75 -13.61 9.39 -4.68
N THR A 76 -14.29 9.44 -5.83
CA THR A 76 -15.68 9.88 -5.89
C THR A 76 -16.56 8.88 -5.14
N ARG A 77 -17.66 9.39 -4.58
CA ARG A 77 -18.63 8.54 -3.87
C ARG A 77 -19.09 7.36 -4.73
N ALA A 78 -19.37 7.60 -6.00
CA ALA A 78 -19.81 6.55 -6.93
C ALA A 78 -18.73 5.47 -7.12
N ALA A 79 -17.47 5.87 -7.33
CA ALA A 79 -16.36 4.93 -7.47
C ALA A 79 -16.10 4.13 -6.19
N VAL A 80 -16.12 4.79 -5.02
CA VAL A 80 -15.96 4.13 -3.72
C VAL A 80 -17.09 3.14 -3.47
N GLU A 81 -18.35 3.54 -3.73
CA GLU A 81 -19.50 2.66 -3.55
C GLU A 81 -19.49 1.46 -4.51
N ALA A 82 -18.96 1.62 -5.73
CA ALA A 82 -18.80 0.54 -6.69
C ALA A 82 -17.67 -0.43 -6.33
N ALA A 83 -16.59 0.06 -5.72
CA ALA A 83 -15.44 -0.74 -5.31
C ALA A 83 -15.59 -1.39 -3.92
N ALA A 84 -16.57 -0.93 -3.12
CA ALA A 84 -16.76 -1.41 -1.75
C ALA A 84 -17.12 -2.90 -1.70
N THR A 85 -16.40 -3.67 -0.89
CA THR A 85 -16.70 -5.08 -0.61
C THR A 85 -17.66 -5.23 0.57
N GLU A 86 -17.67 -4.27 1.50
CA GLU A 86 -18.51 -4.26 2.70
C GLU A 86 -19.09 -2.87 2.97
N ARG A 87 -20.25 -2.81 3.64
CA ARG A 87 -20.92 -1.57 4.03
C ARG A 87 -21.48 -1.68 5.44
N LEU A 88 -21.06 -0.75 6.31
CA LEU A 88 -21.56 -0.62 7.68
C LEU A 88 -22.29 0.71 7.83
N THR A 89 -23.52 0.68 8.37
CA THR A 89 -24.26 1.88 8.78
C THR A 89 -24.22 1.97 10.30
N ILE A 90 -23.67 3.06 10.82
CA ILE A 90 -23.63 3.34 12.26
C ILE A 90 -24.73 4.35 12.55
N VAL A 91 -25.68 3.97 13.41
CA VAL A 91 -26.78 4.85 13.84
C VAL A 91 -26.54 5.29 15.30
N PRO A 92 -26.94 6.51 15.68
CA PRO A 92 -26.99 6.91 17.08
C PRO A 92 -27.88 5.97 17.90
N GLY A 93 -27.53 5.79 19.19
CA GLY A 93 -28.35 5.06 20.17
C GLY A 93 -29.46 5.91 20.77
#